data_AF-A0A353PY15-F1
#
_entry.id   AF-A0A353PY15-F1
#
_cell.length_a   1.000
_cell.length_b   1.000
_cell.length_c   1.000
_cell.angle_alpha   90.00
_cell.angle_beta   90.00
_cell.angle_gamma   90.00
#
_symmetry.space_group_name_H-M   'P 1'
#
loop_
_entity.id
_entity.type
_entity.pdbx_description
1 polymer ?
#
loop_
_entity_poly.entity_id
_entity_poly.type
_entity_poly.pdbx_seq_one_letter_code
_entity_poly.pdbx_strand_id
1 'polypeptide(L)'
;CNLKCVFCQNYKISHECFGKEITNDRLSDIFMELQLRGAHNINLVTPTHFIPQIKEALDTAKSKGLNIPIVYNSSGYELVETIKSLEGYIDIYLPDIKYYDDKYSI
;
A
#
# COMPACT_ATOMS: atom_id res chain seq x y z
N CYS A 1 10.53 1.59 0.37
CA CYS A 1 10.10 2.80 1.13
C CYS A 1 10.98 3.99 0.73
N ASN A 2 10.42 5.19 0.55
CA ASN A 2 11.17 6.42 0.25
C ASN A 2 11.76 7.11 1.50
N LEU A 3 11.41 6.63 2.70
CA LEU A 3 11.97 7.11 3.97
C LEU A 3 13.05 6.16 4.50
N LYS A 4 13.80 6.59 5.51
CA LYS A 4 14.80 5.80 6.26
C LYS A 4 14.65 6.01 7.78
N CYS A 5 13.46 5.74 8.31
CA CYS A 5 13.16 5.95 9.73
C CYS A 5 14.16 5.18 10.62
N VAL A 6 14.77 5.85 11.61
CA VAL A 6 15.75 5.24 12.53
C VAL A 6 15.17 4.11 13.39
N PHE A 7 13.84 4.04 13.50
CA PHE A 7 13.07 3.04 14.24
C PHE A 7 12.31 2.06 13.33
N CYS A 8 12.69 1.93 12.05
CA CYS A 8 11.96 1.12 11.08
C CYS A 8 11.97 -0.39 11.44
N GLN A 9 10.82 -0.91 11.88
CA GLN A 9 10.63 -2.34 12.15
C GLN A 9 10.64 -3.19 10.86
N ASN A 10 10.36 -2.55 9.72
CA ASN A 10 10.26 -3.17 8.39
C ASN A 10 11.50 -2.94 7.53
N TYR A 11 12.66 -2.64 8.14
CA TYR A 11 13.88 -2.25 7.41
C TYR A 11 14.26 -3.26 6.33
N LYS A 12 14.24 -4.55 6.67
CA LYS A 12 14.56 -5.66 5.75
C LYS A 12 13.72 -5.64 4.47
N ILE A 13 12.40 -5.54 4.59
CA ILE A 13 11.49 -5.46 3.42
C ILE A 13 11.54 -4.10 2.72
N SER A 14 11.97 -3.03 3.41
CA SER A 14 11.94 -1.66 2.88
C SER A 14 13.21 -1.25 2.14
N HIS A 15 14.37 -1.82 2.50
CA HIS A 15 15.70 -1.39 2.04
C HIS A 15 16.64 -2.52 1.59
N GLU A 16 16.35 -3.78 1.90
CA GLU A 16 17.25 -4.90 1.55
C GLU A 16 16.74 -5.72 0.35
N CYS A 17 15.85 -5.15 -0.46
CA CYS A 17 15.22 -5.81 -1.60
C CYS A 17 14.62 -7.19 -1.25
N PHE A 18 14.16 -7.36 0.00
CA PHE A 18 13.60 -8.62 0.48
C PHE A 18 12.15 -8.75 0.05
N GLY A 19 11.85 -9.75 -0.78
CA GLY A 19 10.52 -10.00 -1.29
C GLY A 19 10.52 -10.98 -2.45
N LYS A 20 9.44 -10.95 -3.24
CA LYS A 20 9.30 -11.71 -4.48
C LYS A 20 8.81 -10.78 -5.57
N GLU A 21 9.41 -10.87 -6.75
CA GLU A 21 8.85 -10.25 -7.94
C GLU A 21 7.61 -11.05 -8.38
N ILE A 22 6.52 -10.34 -8.67
CA ILE A 22 5.25 -10.92 -9.09
C ILE A 22 4.64 -10.07 -10.20
N THR A 23 3.78 -10.68 -11.02
CA THR A 23 3.00 -9.99 -12.05
C THR A 23 1.76 -9.32 -11.45
N ASN A 24 1.16 -8.39 -12.20
CA ASN A 24 -0.10 -7.73 -11.80
C ASN A 24 -1.26 -8.74 -11.65
N ASP A 25 -1.31 -9.75 -12.53
CA ASP A 25 -2.27 -10.85 -12.41
C ASP A 25 -2.09 -11.61 -11.11
N ARG A 26 -0.84 -11.93 -10.75
CA ARG A 26 -0.56 -12.62 -9.49
C ARG A 26 -0.91 -11.77 -8.28
N LEU A 27 -0.70 -10.46 -8.34
CA LEU A 27 -1.13 -9.52 -7.29
C LEU A 27 -2.66 -9.49 -7.14
N SER A 28 -3.40 -9.49 -8.25
CA SER A 28 -4.86 -9.60 -8.26
C SER A 28 -5.33 -10.89 -7.58
N ASP A 29 -4.70 -12.02 -7.89
CA ASP A 29 -5.03 -13.30 -7.26
C ASP A 29 -4.74 -13.29 -5.76
N ILE A 30 -3.65 -12.67 -5.32
CA ILE A 30 -3.33 -12.51 -3.90
C ILE A 30 -4.43 -11.71 -3.17
N PHE A 31 -4.97 -10.65 -3.77
CA PHE A 31 -6.09 -9.91 -3.17
C PHE A 31 -7.32 -10.81 -2.97
N MET A 32 -7.67 -11.61 -3.99
CA MET A 32 -8.79 -12.55 -3.89
C MET A 32 -8.54 -13.65 -2.86
N GLU A 33 -7.33 -14.22 -2.81
CA GLU A 33 -6.93 -15.22 -1.82
C GLU A 33 -7.07 -14.68 -0.39
N LEU A 34 -6.68 -13.44 -0.14
CA LEU A 34 -6.83 -12.79 1.16
C LEU A 34 -8.31 -12.64 1.54
N GLN A 35 -9.15 -12.20 0.60
CA GLN A 35 -10.61 -12.14 0.82
C GLN A 35 -11.20 -13.52 1.14
N LEU A 36 -10.84 -14.55 0.37
CA LEU A 36 -11.33 -15.92 0.57
C LEU A 36 -10.89 -16.51 1.90
N ARG A 37 -9.76 -16.06 2.44
CA ARG A 37 -9.28 -16.40 3.79
C ARG A 37 -9.99 -15.64 4.91
N GLY A 38 -10.94 -14.76 4.58
CA GLY A 38 -11.70 -13.97 5.54
C GLY A 38 -10.99 -12.70 6.00
N ALA A 39 -10.03 -12.17 5.23
CA ALA A 39 -9.43 -10.88 5.55
C ALA A 39 -10.50 -9.77 5.55
N HIS A 40 -10.44 -8.88 6.55
CA HIS A 40 -11.37 -7.77 6.65
C HIS A 40 -11.05 -6.60 5.71
N ASN A 41 -9.83 -6.53 5.19
CA ASN A 41 -9.37 -5.53 4.23
C ASN A 41 -8.08 -5.99 3.55
N ILE A 42 -7.73 -5.32 2.46
CA ILE A 42 -6.40 -5.37 1.86
C ILE A 42 -5.62 -4.14 2.33
N ASN A 43 -4.58 -4.35 3.14
CA ASN A 43 -3.73 -3.28 3.64
C ASN A 43 -2.45 -3.16 2.82
N LEU A 44 -2.39 -2.13 1.97
CA LEU A 44 -1.24 -1.82 1.14
C LEU A 44 -0.29 -0.91 1.93
N VAL A 45 0.86 -1.45 2.31
CA VAL A 45 1.84 -0.76 3.18
C VAL A 45 2.96 -0.13 2.35
N THR A 46 3.10 1.19 2.44
CA THR A 46 4.00 2.03 1.61
C THR A 46 3.92 1.71 0.11
N PRO A 47 2.71 1.73 -0.50
CA PRO A 47 2.51 1.26 -1.88
C PRO A 47 2.89 2.29 -2.95
N THR A 48 3.29 3.50 -2.58
CA THR A 48 3.36 4.69 -3.44
C THR A 48 4.09 4.47 -4.77
N HIS A 49 5.24 3.80 -4.76
CA HIS A 49 6.03 3.53 -5.98
C HIS A 49 5.45 2.43 -6.89
N PHE A 50 4.41 1.72 -6.45
CA PHE A 50 3.74 0.64 -7.19
C PHE A 50 2.30 0.98 -7.55
N ILE A 51 1.87 2.24 -7.41
CA ILE A 51 0.48 2.63 -7.68
C ILE A 51 -0.02 2.20 -9.07
N PRO A 52 0.72 2.39 -10.17
CA PRO A 52 0.24 1.96 -11.49
C PRO A 52 -0.10 0.46 -11.54
N GLN A 53 0.82 -0.38 -11.04
CA GLN A 53 0.65 -1.84 -10.98
C GLN A 53 -0.48 -2.25 -10.05
N ILE A 54 -0.60 -1.58 -8.90
CA ILE A 54 -1.66 -1.83 -7.92
C ILE A 54 -3.03 -1.51 -8.50
N LYS A 55 -3.18 -0.40 -9.25
CA LYS A 55 -4.45 -0.03 -9.88
C LYS A 55 -4.90 -1.11 -10.87
N GLU A 56 -4.01 -1.57 -11.74
CA GLU A 56 -4.31 -2.65 -12.69
C GLU A 56 -4.72 -3.95 -11.98
N ALA A 57 -4.00 -4.33 -10.92
CA ALA A 57 -4.32 -5.51 -10.13
C ALA A 57 -5.67 -5.38 -9.38
N LEU A 58 -5.98 -4.19 -8.86
CA LEU A 58 -7.26 -3.90 -8.22
C LEU A 58 -8.42 -3.94 -9.21
N ASP A 59 -8.28 -3.36 -10.40
CA ASP A 59 -9.31 -3.40 -11.44
C ASP A 59 -9.63 -4.87 -11.80
N THR A 60 -8.59 -5.68 -11.97
CA THR A 60 -8.72 -7.12 -12.22
C THR A 60 -9.39 -7.83 -11.05
N ALA A 61 -8.95 -7.58 -9.80
CA ALA A 61 -9.53 -8.23 -8.63
C ALA A 61 -10.99 -7.83 -8.38
N LYS A 62 -11.35 -6.55 -8.58
CA LYS A 62 -12.74 -6.07 -8.50
C LYS A 62 -13.63 -6.75 -9.52
N SER A 63 -13.16 -6.95 -10.76
CA SER A 63 -13.90 -7.73 -11.77
C SER A 63 -14.11 -9.20 -11.38
N LYS A 64 -13.22 -9.77 -10.56
CA LYS A 64 -13.31 -11.12 -9.98
C LYS A 64 -14.15 -11.18 -8.69
N GLY A 65 -14.70 -10.05 -8.23
CA GLY A 65 -15.56 -9.99 -7.04
C GLY A 65 -14.86 -9.61 -5.73
N LEU A 66 -13.69 -8.95 -5.79
CA LEU A 66 -13.11 -8.31 -4.61
C LEU A 66 -14.07 -7.24 -4.08
N ASN A 67 -14.50 -7.37 -2.82
CA ASN A 67 -15.50 -6.53 -2.18
C ASN A 67 -15.13 -6.09 -0.76
N ILE A 68 -13.94 -6.45 -0.28
CA ILE A 68 -13.40 -5.97 1.00
C ILE A 68 -12.67 -4.63 0.84
N PRO A 69 -12.66 -3.76 1.87
CA PRO A 69 -12.02 -2.46 1.80
C PRO A 69 -10.53 -2.50 1.47
N ILE A 70 -10.05 -1.47 0.77
CA ILE A 70 -8.64 -1.24 0.48
C ILE A 70 -8.11 -0.12 1.37
N VAL A 71 -7.08 -0.43 2.15
CA VAL A 71 -6.39 0.52 3.03
C VAL A 71 -5.08 0.95 2.37
N TYR A 72 -4.91 2.26 2.22
CA TYR A 72 -3.66 2.89 1.80
C TYR A 72 -2.87 3.33 3.03
N ASN A 73 -2.00 2.43 3.52
CA ASN A 73 -1.11 2.69 4.65
C ASN A 73 0.19 3.30 4.15
N SER A 74 0.43 4.56 4.49
CA SER A 74 1.51 5.35 3.91
C SER A 74 2.32 6.14 4.95
N SER A 75 3.54 6.51 4.56
CA SER A 75 4.35 7.51 5.24
C SER A 75 3.79 8.94 5.18
N GLY A 76 2.83 9.25 4.30
CA GLY A 76 2.22 10.57 4.18
C GLY A 76 3.01 11.57 3.33
N TYR A 77 3.97 11.13 2.53
CA TYR A 77 4.82 11.97 1.67
C TYR A 77 4.45 11.87 0.17
N GLU A 78 3.19 11.56 -0.13
CA GLU A 78 2.64 11.51 -1.49
C GLU A 78 2.44 12.91 -2.07
N LEU A 79 2.51 12.99 -3.41
CA LEU A 79 2.03 14.16 -4.12
C LEU A 79 0.50 14.19 -4.09
N VAL A 80 -0.07 15.40 -4.06
CA VAL A 80 -1.54 15.61 -4.10
C VAL A 80 -2.16 14.97 -5.33
N GLU A 81 -1.50 15.05 -6.49
CA GLU A 81 -1.95 14.41 -7.73
C GLU A 81 -2.02 12.88 -7.62
N THR A 82 -1.07 12.27 -6.90
CA THR A 82 -1.07 10.83 -6.65
C THR A 82 -2.29 10.44 -5.83
N ILE A 83 -2.60 11.17 -4.76
CA ILE A 83 -3.78 10.90 -3.93
C ILE A 83 -5.08 11.07 -4.74
N LYS A 84 -5.19 12.13 -5.55
CA LYS A 84 -6.35 12.32 -6.44
C LYS A 84 -6.51 11.17 -7.43
N SER A 85 -5.41 10.63 -7.95
CA SER A 85 -5.44 9.51 -8.91
C SER A 85 -5.96 8.19 -8.32
N LEU A 86 -6.06 8.09 -7.00
CA LEU A 86 -6.52 6.92 -6.25
C LEU A 86 -8.02 6.99 -5.89
N GLU A 87 -8.72 8.06 -6.28
CA GLU A 87 -10.17 8.17 -6.10
C GLU A 87 -10.90 6.97 -6.76
N GLY A 88 -11.80 6.34 -6.01
CA GLY A 88 -12.50 5.11 -6.43
C GLY A 88 -11.72 3.80 -6.23
N TYR A 89 -10.43 3.86 -5.86
CA TYR A 89 -9.61 2.67 -5.58
C TYR A 89 -9.43 2.40 -4.10
N ILE A 90 -9.31 3.45 -3.28
CA ILE A 90 -8.95 3.37 -1.87
C ILE A 90 -10.13 3.80 -1.00
N ASP A 91 -10.47 2.99 0.00
CA ASP A 91 -11.55 3.26 0.94
C ASP A 91 -11.06 3.97 2.21
N ILE A 92 -9.85 3.65 2.67
CA ILE A 92 -9.28 4.16 3.92
C ILE A 92 -7.85 4.64 3.67
N TYR A 93 -7.57 5.89 4.00
CA TYR A 93 -6.22 6.44 4.01
C TYR A 93 -5.69 6.41 5.45
N LEU A 94 -4.53 5.77 5.63
CA LEU A 94 -3.86 5.64 6.92
C LEU A 94 -2.43 6.21 6.79
N PRO A 95 -2.27 7.55 6.82
CA PRO A 95 -0.96 8.17 6.83
C PRO A 95 -0.38 8.17 8.24
N ASP A 96 0.90 7.83 8.34
CA ASP A 96 1.63 7.90 9.59
C ASP A 96 2.22 9.30 9.83
N ILE A 97 1.79 9.96 10.89
CA ILE A 97 2.50 11.14 11.42
C ILE A 97 3.58 10.64 12.38
N LYS A 98 4.85 10.75 11.97
CA LYS A 98 5.99 10.29 12.79
C LYS A 98 6.38 11.30 13.87
N TYR A 99 6.46 12.57 13.48
CA TYR A 99 6.80 13.68 14.36
C TYR A 99 5.92 14.87 13.99
N TYR A 100 5.51 15.65 14.99
CA TYR A 100 4.70 16.85 14.78
C TYR A 100 5.54 18.14 14.75
N ASP A 101 6.81 18.05 15.16
CA ASP A 101 7.77 19.16 15.24
C ASP A 101 9.17 18.61 14.97
N ASP A 102 9.92 19.29 14.11
CA ASP A 102 11.24 18.89 13.62
C ASP A 102 12.24 18.70 14.76
N LYS A 103 12.08 19.38 15.91
CA LYS A 103 12.99 19.21 17.05
C LYS A 103 12.96 17.81 17.66
N TYR A 104 11.92 17.03 17.38
CA TYR A 104 11.82 15.62 17.81
C TYR A 104 12.30 14.65 16.73
N SER A 105 12.55 15.13 15.51
CA SER A 105 13.17 14.32 14.46
C SER A 105 14.67 14.16 14.74
N ILE A 106 15.20 12.98 14.43
CA ILE A 106 16.59 12.55 14.70
C ILE A 106 17.34 12.47 13.37
#